data_AF-A0A4Q7L6R8-F1
#
_entry.id   AF-A0A4Q7L6R8-F1
#
_cell.length_a   1.000
_cell.length_b   1.000
_cell.length_c   1.000
_cell.angle_alpha   90.00
_cell.angle_beta   90.00
_cell.angle_gamma   90.00
#
_symmetry.space_group_name_H-M   'P 1'
#
loop_
_entity.id
_entity.type
_entity.pdbx_description
1 polymer ?
#
loop_
_entity_poly.entity_id
_entity_poly.type
_entity_poly.pdbx_seq_one_letter_code
_entity_poly.pdbx_strand_id
1 'polypeptide(L)'
;MTGPVLETENGDGTRLDTHVRGYHHIAGADGGDIWAVHGHYIAHVVDGAITELTLRLFYQEGNLAATADRPQWTIRAASRAVRATARAAR
;
A
#
# COMPACT_ATOMS: atom_id res chain seq x y z
N MET A 1 -3.73 -1.18 -9.21
CA MET A 1 -5.04 -1.85 -9.17
C MET A 1 -5.15 -2.58 -7.84
N THR A 2 -6.28 -2.44 -7.14
CA THR A 2 -6.56 -3.17 -5.90
C THR A 2 -7.66 -4.21 -6.13
N GLY A 3 -7.65 -5.28 -5.35
CA GLY A 3 -8.78 -6.20 -5.25
C GLY A 3 -9.90 -5.61 -4.37
N PRO A 4 -10.90 -6.43 -4.01
CA PRO A 4 -11.86 -6.08 -2.97
C PRO A 4 -11.16 -5.62 -1.68
N VAL A 5 -11.81 -4.72 -0.96
CA VAL A 5 -11.38 -4.28 0.38
C VAL A 5 -12.21 -5.04 1.40
N LEU A 6 -11.54 -5.73 2.32
CA LEU A 6 -12.18 -6.36 3.47
C LEU A 6 -12.08 -5.40 4.66
N GLU A 7 -13.20 -5.16 5.31
CA GLU A 7 -13.29 -4.27 6.46
C GLU A 7 -13.53 -5.10 7.73
N THR A 8 -12.83 -4.77 8.81
CA THR A 8 -13.02 -5.37 10.13
C THR A 8 -13.03 -4.27 11.18
N GLU A 9 -14.14 -4.11 11.88
CA GLU A 9 -14.26 -3.17 12.98
C GLU A 9 -13.43 -3.65 14.19
N ASN A 10 -12.65 -2.74 14.76
CA ASN A 10 -11.90 -2.91 15.99
C ASN A 10 -12.37 -1.83 16.99
N GLY A 11 -12.07 -2.01 18.28
CA GLY A 11 -12.54 -1.08 19.31
C GLY A 11 -12.07 0.38 19.15
N ASP A 12 -11.01 0.63 18.39
CA ASP A 12 -10.39 1.94 18.17
C ASP A 12 -10.48 2.44 16.71
N GLY A 13 -11.08 1.68 15.80
CA GLY A 13 -11.14 2.03 14.37
C GLY A 13 -11.46 0.84 13.47
N THR A 14 -11.26 1.01 12.17
CA THR A 14 -11.52 -0.03 11.16
C THR A 14 -10.20 -0.50 10.56
N ARG A 15 -9.98 -1.81 10.54
CA ARG A 15 -8.91 -2.44 9.77
C ARG A 15 -9.39 -2.70 8.34
N LEU A 16 -8.58 -2.30 7.36
CA LEU A 16 -8.84 -2.54 5.94
C LEU A 16 -7.74 -3.42 5.34
N ASP A 17 -8.13 -4.47 4.63
CA ASP A 17 -7.23 -5.41 3.97
C ASP A 17 -7.52 -5.49 2.47
N THR A 18 -6.51 -5.35 1.62
CA THR A 18 -6.68 -5.51 0.17
C THR A 18 -5.41 -5.95 -0.55
N HIS A 19 -5.58 -6.78 -1.58
CA HIS A 19 -4.49 -7.13 -2.49
C HIS A 19 -4.23 -5.99 -3.48
N VAL A 20 -2.96 -5.74 -3.80
CA VAL A 20 -2.54 -4.67 -4.71
C VAL A 20 -1.55 -5.16 -5.75
N ARG A 21 -1.71 -4.63 -6.96
CA ARG A 21 -0.66 -4.54 -7.99
C ARG A 21 -0.38 -3.06 -8.27
N GLY A 22 0.77 -2.58 -7.85
CA GLY A 22 1.23 -1.20 -8.04
C GLY A 22 2.35 -1.12 -9.07
N TYR A 23 2.36 -0.08 -9.90
CA TYR A 23 3.43 0.20 -10.84
C TYR A 23 3.91 1.62 -10.61
N HIS A 24 5.21 1.78 -10.48
CA HIS A 24 5.88 3.06 -10.30
C HIS A 24 6.72 3.32 -11.54
N HIS A 25 6.61 4.54 -12.07
CA HIS A 25 7.47 5.00 -13.15
C HIS A 25 8.55 5.90 -12.53
N ILE A 26 9.80 5.46 -12.62
CA ILE A 26 10.98 6.15 -12.09
C ILE A 26 11.91 6.37 -13.28
N ALA A 27 11.77 7.53 -13.93
CA ALA A 27 12.49 7.83 -15.16
C ALA A 27 14.01 7.77 -14.95
N GLY A 28 14.70 7.03 -15.82
CA GLY A 28 16.16 6.91 -15.83
C GLY A 28 16.72 6.04 -14.71
N ALA A 29 15.90 5.18 -14.08
CA ALA A 29 16.38 4.31 -13.03
C ALA A 29 17.19 3.12 -13.56
N ASP A 30 18.22 2.75 -12.80
CA ASP A 30 19.02 1.57 -13.08
C ASP A 30 18.15 0.29 -13.01
N GLY A 31 18.10 -0.47 -14.10
CA GLY A 31 17.22 -1.64 -14.21
C GLY A 31 15.84 -1.36 -14.81
N GLY A 32 15.64 -0.19 -15.40
CA GLY A 32 14.46 0.19 -16.20
C GLY A 32 13.53 1.17 -15.49
N ASP A 33 12.70 1.87 -16.27
CA ASP A 33 11.84 2.93 -15.74
C ASP A 33 10.65 2.43 -14.90
N ILE A 34 10.35 1.13 -14.95
CA ILE A 34 9.19 0.56 -14.29
C ILE A 34 9.61 -0.31 -13.11
N TRP A 35 8.99 -0.03 -11.96
CA TRP A 35 9.04 -0.89 -10.78
C TRP A 35 7.63 -1.33 -10.40
N ALA A 36 7.37 -2.63 -10.42
CA ALA A 36 6.09 -3.19 -10.03
C ALA A 36 6.15 -3.90 -8.68
N VAL A 37 5.10 -3.74 -7.88
CA VAL A 37 4.94 -4.35 -6.55
C VAL A 37 3.61 -5.07 -6.47
N HIS A 38 3.65 -6.31 -6.00
CA HIS A 38 2.50 -7.18 -5.84
C HIS A 38 2.44 -7.59 -4.37
N GLY A 39 1.34 -7.30 -3.70
CA GLY A 39 1.27 -7.51 -2.26
C GLY A 39 -0.11 -7.33 -1.66
N HIS A 40 -0.12 -7.14 -0.35
CA HIS A 40 -1.32 -6.97 0.46
C HIS A 40 -1.18 -5.77 1.38
N TYR A 41 -2.06 -4.78 1.23
CA TYR A 41 -2.16 -3.66 2.15
C TYR A 41 -2.99 -4.03 3.37
N ILE A 42 -2.52 -3.57 4.52
CA ILE A 42 -3.22 -3.58 5.80
C ILE A 42 -3.22 -2.13 6.28
N ALA A 43 -4.40 -1.51 6.33
CA ALA A 43 -4.57 -0.17 6.86
C ALA A 43 -5.36 -0.21 8.17
N HIS A 44 -5.05 0.72 9.07
CA HIS A 44 -5.91 1.05 10.21
C HIS A 44 -6.48 2.45 9.99
N VAL A 45 -7.79 2.59 10.19
CA VAL A 45 -8.53 3.83 9.96
C VAL A 45 -9.22 4.24 11.24
N VAL A 46 -8.95 5.46 11.71
CA VAL A 46 -9.59 6.08 12.87
C VAL A 46 -10.18 7.41 12.42
N ASP A 47 -11.46 7.66 12.74
CA ASP A 47 -12.18 8.90 12.35
C ASP A 47 -12.08 9.22 10.85
N GLY A 48 -12.09 8.19 10.00
CA GLY A 48 -11.99 8.31 8.54
C GLY A 48 -10.59 8.66 8.01
N ALA A 49 -9.56 8.63 8.84
CA ALA A 49 -8.17 8.84 8.45
C ALA A 49 -7.35 7.55 8.59
N ILE A 50 -6.51 7.24 7.60
CA ILE A 50 -5.53 6.15 7.72
C ILE A 50 -4.46 6.56 8.74
N THR A 51 -4.40 5.84 9.86
CA THR A 51 -3.42 6.03 10.94
C THR A 51 -2.19 5.13 10.77
N GLU A 52 -2.37 3.96 10.18
CA GLU A 52 -1.30 3.00 9.87
C GLU A 52 -1.50 2.38 8.49
N LEU A 53 -0.40 2.12 7.76
CA LEU A 53 -0.46 1.45 6.46
C LEU A 53 0.74 0.53 6.25
N THR A 54 0.51 -0.77 6.26
CA THR A 54 1.55 -1.77 5.98
C THR A 54 1.32 -2.40 4.62
N LEU A 55 2.38 -2.45 3.80
CA LEU A 55 2.39 -3.30 2.59
C LEU A 55 3.17 -4.57 2.89
N ARG A 56 2.50 -5.72 2.86
CA ARG A 56 3.17 -7.01 2.81
C ARG A 56 3.48 -7.34 1.34
N LEU A 57 4.76 -7.26 0.98
CA LEU A 57 5.22 -7.56 -0.38
C LEU A 57 5.25 -9.09 -0.59
N PHE A 58 4.71 -9.56 -1.71
CA PHE A 58 4.80 -10.95 -2.14
C PHE A 58 5.80 -11.12 -3.27
N TYR A 59 5.77 -10.17 -4.21
CA TYR A 59 6.57 -10.19 -5.42
C TYR A 59 6.83 -8.76 -5.91
N GLN A 60 7.98 -8.56 -6.54
CA GLN A 60 8.33 -7.33 -7.23
C GLN A 60 9.13 -7.64 -8.50
N GLU A 61 8.98 -6.78 -9.52
CA GLU A 61 9.66 -6.89 -10.80
C GLU A 61 10.04 -5.51 -11.36
N GLY A 62 11.07 -5.48 -12.20
CA GLY A 62 11.69 -4.25 -12.70
C GLY A 62 12.44 -3.49 -11.60
N ASN A 63 13.38 -2.62 -11.97
CA ASN A 63 14.12 -1.69 -11.09
C ASN A 63 14.29 -2.18 -9.62
N LEU A 64 14.88 -3.36 -9.46
CA LEU A 64 15.05 -4.01 -8.15
C LEU A 64 16.21 -3.42 -7.35
N ALA A 65 17.09 -2.65 -8.02
CA ALA A 65 18.17 -1.94 -7.37
C ALA A 65 17.66 -0.96 -6.29
N ALA A 66 16.45 -0.41 -6.49
CA ALA A 66 15.80 0.47 -5.52
C ALA A 66 15.42 -0.21 -4.19
N THR A 67 15.39 -1.55 -4.11
CA THR A 67 14.92 -2.29 -2.92
C THR A 67 15.83 -3.44 -2.49
N ALA A 68 16.98 -3.61 -3.13
CA ALA A 68 17.87 -4.76 -2.94
C ALA A 68 18.39 -4.93 -1.49
N ASP A 69 18.42 -3.87 -0.68
CA ASP A 69 18.91 -3.89 0.70
C ASP A 69 17.79 -3.94 1.76
N ARG A 70 16.50 -3.86 1.37
CA ARG A 70 15.36 -3.76 2.30
C ARG A 70 14.13 -4.54 1.80
N PRO A 71 14.02 -5.84 2.14
CA PRO A 71 12.96 -6.70 1.62
C PRO A 71 11.57 -6.44 2.24
N GLN A 72 11.47 -5.64 3.30
CA GLN A 72 10.19 -5.33 3.97
C GLN A 72 10.10 -3.84 4.29
N TRP A 73 9.04 -3.21 3.80
CA TRP A 73 8.73 -1.79 4.06
C TRP A 73 7.50 -1.71 4.96
N THR A 74 7.70 -1.26 6.21
CA THR A 74 6.59 -0.75 7.02
C THR A 74 6.52 0.75 6.81
N ILE A 75 5.50 1.22 6.10
CA ILE A 75 5.22 2.65 6.01
C ILE A 75 4.45 3.04 7.27
N ARG A 76 5.15 3.47 8.32
CA ARG A 76 4.47 4.12 9.45
C ARG A 76 4.03 5.50 8.97
N ALA A 77 2.72 5.68 8.76
CA ALA A 77 2.18 7.00 8.48
C ALA A 77 2.41 7.87 9.72
N ALA A 78 3.36 8.80 9.64
CA ALA A 78 3.40 9.92 10.57
C ALA A 78 2.17 10.76 10.25
N SER A 79 1.26 10.87 11.22
CA SER A 79 -0.01 11.58 11.19
C SER A 79 -0.01 12.87 10.35
N ARG A 80 -0.28 12.72 9.06
CA ARG A 80 -0.90 13.74 8.22
C ARG A 80 -2.01 13.03 7.48
N ALA A 81 -3.21 13.13 8.05
CA ALA A 81 -4.39 12.39 7.65
C ALA A 81 -4.59 12.41 6.12
N VAL A 82 -4.38 11.26 5.48
CA VAL A 82 -4.82 11.02 4.11
C VAL A 82 -6.26 10.51 4.20
N ARG A 83 -7.24 11.31 3.75
CA ARG A 83 -8.64 10.88 3.66
C ARG A 83 -8.77 9.89 2.50
N ALA A 84 -9.08 8.64 2.79
CA ALA A 84 -9.46 7.67 1.77
C ALA A 84 -10.94 7.87 1.42
N THR A 85 -11.22 8.41 0.23
CA THR A 85 -12.60 8.42 -0.30
C THR A 85 -12.84 7.16 -1.11
N ALA A 86 -13.54 6.18 -0.53
CA ALA A 86 -14.13 5.09 -1.30
C ALA A 86 -15.43 5.58 -1.95
N ARG A 87 -15.49 5.56 -3.29
CA ARG A 87 -16.72 5.85 -4.04
C ARG A 87 -17.45 4.52 -4.26
N ALA A 88 -18.61 4.35 -3.62
CA ALA A 88 -19.47 3.18 -3.84
C ALA A 88 -19.88 3.09 -5.32
N ALA A 89 -19.63 1.95 -5.94
CA ALA A 89 -20.23 1.59 -7.22
C ALA A 89 -21.72 1.30 -6.97
N ARG A 90 -22.58 1.93 -7.79
CA ARG A 90 -24.02 1.67 -7.85
C ARG A 90 -24.32 0.53 -8.80
#